data_AF-A0A4V1AEG3-F1
#
_entry.id   AF-A0A4V1AEG3-F1
#
_cell.length_a   1.000
_cell.length_b   1.000
_cell.length_c   1.000
_cell.angle_alpha   90.00
_cell.angle_beta   90.00
_cell.angle_gamma   90.00
#
_symmetry.space_group_name_H-M   'P 1'
#
loop_
_entity.id
_entity.type
_entity.pdbx_description
1 polymer ?
#
loop_
_entity_poly.entity_id
_entity_poly.type
_entity_poly.pdbx_seq_one_letter_code
_entity_poly.pdbx_strand_id
1 'polypeptide(L)'
;MSDISTQLKSSVYLNVAKMVEEQCSELGVAASPSFVASLVELVYNQLLLLGEDLELFAGHAGRSTVNSSDVYMVTRKNEILTKALHEYEQRLKQLR
;
A
#
# COMPACT_ATOMS: atom_id res chain seq x y z
N MET A 1 -18.39 10.85 -11.69
CA MET A 1 -17.14 10.06 -11.69
C MET A 1 -15.95 10.78 -11.04
N SER A 2 -15.85 12.13 -11.03
CA SER A 2 -14.73 12.85 -10.37
C SER A 2 -14.79 12.84 -8.82
N ASP A 3 -15.97 12.60 -8.23
CA ASP A 3 -16.17 12.70 -6.78
C ASP A 3 -15.48 11.55 -6.01
N ILE A 4 -15.66 10.29 -6.45
CA ILE A 4 -15.08 9.12 -5.75
C ILE A 4 -13.55 9.16 -5.74
N SER A 5 -12.91 9.49 -6.87
CA SER A 5 -11.44 9.61 -6.93
C SER A 5 -10.92 10.67 -5.97
N THR A 6 -11.63 11.81 -5.90
CA THR A 6 -11.31 12.90 -4.97
C THR A 6 -11.48 12.47 -3.50
N GLN A 7 -12.56 11.74 -3.19
CA GLN A 7 -12.81 11.19 -1.86
C GLN A 7 -11.76 10.15 -1.45
N LEU A 8 -11.37 9.25 -2.35
CA LEU A 8 -10.31 8.26 -2.11
C LEU A 8 -8.97 8.95 -1.85
N LYS A 9 -8.60 9.93 -2.69
CA LYS A 9 -7.36 10.69 -2.52
C LYS A 9 -7.34 11.49 -1.22
N SER A 10 -8.48 12.07 -0.82
CA SER A 10 -8.63 12.74 0.48
C SER A 10 -8.48 11.77 1.65
N SER A 11 -8.99 10.55 1.51
CA SER A 11 -8.82 9.48 2.51
C SER A 11 -7.36 9.02 2.61
N VAL A 12 -6.65 8.90 1.49
CA VAL A 12 -5.20 8.62 1.46
C VAL A 12 -4.45 9.74 2.15
N TYR A 13 -4.76 11.01 1.85
CA TYR A 13 -4.16 12.17 2.50
C TYR A 13 -4.28 12.07 4.03
N LEU A 14 -5.50 11.85 4.53
CA LEU A 14 -5.74 11.76 5.98
C LEU A 14 -4.91 10.66 6.64
N ASN A 15 -4.84 9.47 6.03
CA ASN A 15 -4.11 8.34 6.61
C ASN A 15 -2.59 8.56 6.57
N VAL A 16 -2.06 9.06 5.44
CA VAL A 16 -0.63 9.37 5.32
C VAL A 16 -0.22 10.48 6.29
N ALA A 17 -1.03 11.53 6.42
CA ALA A 17 -0.75 12.62 7.36
C ALA A 17 -0.66 12.10 8.81
N LYS A 18 -1.60 11.22 9.23
CA LYS A 18 -1.57 10.59 10.55
C LYS A 18 -0.33 9.73 10.77
N MET A 19 0.04 8.90 9.78
CA MET A 19 1.25 8.07 9.87
C MET A 19 2.52 8.92 9.96
N VAL A 20 2.59 10.02 9.20
CA VAL A 20 3.71 10.96 9.27
C VAL A 20 3.77 11.65 10.63
N GLU A 21 2.64 12.09 11.18
CA GLU A 21 2.56 12.73 12.49
C GLU A 21 3.04 11.79 13.61
N GLU A 22 2.59 10.54 13.61
CA GLU A 22 3.03 9.50 14.57
C GLU A 22 4.55 9.29 14.50
N GLN A 23 5.09 9.09 13.29
CA GLN A 23 6.53 8.90 13.09
C GLN A 23 7.36 10.15 13.42
N CYS A 24 6.86 11.34 13.11
CA CYS A 24 7.51 12.61 13.46
C CYS A 24 7.54 12.81 14.98
N SER A 25 6.47 12.44 15.68
CA SER A 25 6.40 12.48 17.14
C SER A 25 7.45 11.56 17.77
N GLU A 26 7.58 10.32 17.29
CA GLU A 26 8.58 9.36 17.75
C GLU A 26 10.03 9.85 17.51
N LEU A 27 10.28 10.50 16.38
CA LEU A 27 11.60 11.01 16.00
C LEU A 27 11.92 12.39 16.60
N GLY A 28 10.95 13.09 17.20
CA GLY A 28 11.11 14.45 17.70
C GLY A 28 11.34 15.50 16.61
N VAL A 29 10.80 15.26 15.41
CA VAL A 29 10.94 16.16 14.24
C VAL A 29 9.58 16.63 13.74
N ALA A 30 9.56 17.57 12.80
CA ALA A 30 8.35 18.02 12.12
C ALA A 30 8.47 17.80 10.61
N ALA A 31 7.38 17.33 9.99
CA ALA A 31 7.27 17.24 8.54
C ALA A 31 6.75 18.56 7.96
N SER A 32 7.33 19.01 6.84
CA SER A 32 6.80 20.16 6.11
C SER A 32 5.48 19.79 5.41
N PRO A 33 4.57 20.77 5.17
CA PRO A 33 3.36 20.52 4.39
C PRO A 33 3.65 19.98 2.99
N SER A 34 4.73 20.45 2.35
CA SER A 34 5.17 19.96 1.04
C SER A 34 5.62 18.51 1.07
N PHE A 35 6.34 18.08 2.11
CA PHE A 35 6.74 16.69 2.28
C PHE A 35 5.52 15.77 2.40
N VAL A 36 4.54 16.13 3.25
CA VAL A 36 3.30 15.37 3.41
C VAL A 36 2.55 15.28 2.08
N ALA A 37 2.38 16.39 1.36
CA ALA A 37 1.70 16.41 0.07
C ALA A 37 2.42 15.52 -0.97
N SER A 38 3.75 15.59 -1.06
CA SER A 38 4.53 14.74 -1.98
C SER A 38 4.43 13.27 -1.62
N LEU A 39 4.43 12.91 -0.33
CA LEU A 39 4.28 11.53 0.12
C LEU A 39 2.88 10.99 -0.20
N VAL A 40 1.83 11.81 -0.06
CA VAL A 40 0.46 11.45 -0.44
C VAL A 40 0.37 11.12 -1.93
N GLU A 41 0.96 11.95 -2.80
CA GLU A 41 1.00 11.67 -4.24
C GLU A 41 1.78 10.40 -4.55
N LEU A 42 2.92 10.17 -3.89
CA LEU A 42 3.73 8.97 -4.06
C LEU A 42 2.92 7.71 -3.69
N VAL A 43 2.28 7.71 -2.52
CA VAL A 43 1.46 6.58 -2.05
C VAL A 43 0.27 6.35 -2.98
N TYR A 44 -0.41 7.42 -3.41
CA TYR A 44 -1.54 7.31 -4.33
C TYR A 44 -1.13 6.68 -5.67
N ASN A 45 -0.02 7.12 -6.26
CA ASN A 45 0.51 6.53 -7.49
C ASN A 45 0.92 5.06 -7.30
N GLN A 46 1.53 4.73 -6.14
CA GLN A 46 1.89 3.35 -5.83
C GLN A 46 0.67 2.44 -5.72
N LEU A 47 -0.46 2.92 -5.20
CA LEU A 47 -1.71 2.16 -5.12
C LEU A 47 -2.27 1.85 -6.51
N LEU A 48 -2.18 2.81 -7.45
CA LEU A 48 -2.62 2.59 -8.84
C LEU A 48 -1.78 1.50 -9.52
N LEU A 49 -0.45 1.60 -9.43
CA LEU A 49 0.47 0.60 -9.99
C LEU A 49 0.25 -0.79 -9.35
N LEU A 50 0.10 -0.83 -8.03
CA LEU A 50 -0.16 -2.06 -7.29
C LEU A 50 -1.45 -2.73 -7.76
N GLY A 51 -2.53 -1.96 -7.95
CA GLY A 51 -3.82 -2.49 -8.41
C GLY A 51 -3.72 -3.13 -9.79
N GLU A 52 -3.06 -2.45 -10.74
CA GLU A 52 -2.84 -2.96 -12.10
C GLU A 52 -1.98 -4.24 -12.10
N ASP A 53 -0.87 -4.25 -11.36
CA ASP A 53 0.00 -5.42 -11.25
C ASP A 53 -0.76 -6.64 -10.66
N LEU A 54 -1.57 -6.44 -9.62
CA LEU A 54 -2.33 -7.52 -9.00
C LEU A 54 -3.36 -8.13 -9.97
N GLU A 55 -4.06 -7.29 -10.75
CA GLU A 55 -5.00 -7.75 -11.77
C GLU A 55 -4.28 -8.54 -12.87
N LEU A 56 -3.14 -8.04 -13.36
CA LEU A 56 -2.33 -8.70 -14.37
C LEU A 56 -1.78 -10.04 -13.89
N PHE A 57 -1.30 -10.16 -12.65
CA PHE A 57 -0.80 -11.42 -12.10
C PHE A 57 -1.90 -12.46 -11.91
N ALA A 58 -3.07 -12.04 -11.42
CA ALA A 58 -4.22 -12.94 -11.33
C ALA A 58 -4.65 -13.44 -12.72
N GLY A 59 -4.74 -12.52 -13.70
CA GLY A 59 -5.08 -12.84 -15.08
C GLY A 59 -4.07 -13.76 -15.76
N HIS A 60 -2.77 -13.56 -15.54
CA HIS A 60 -1.71 -14.44 -16.06
C HIS A 60 -1.84 -15.88 -15.54
N ALA A 61 -2.33 -16.05 -14.30
CA ALA A 61 -2.61 -17.35 -13.71
C ALA A 61 -4.01 -17.92 -14.06
N GLY A 62 -4.73 -17.30 -15.00
CA GLY A 62 -6.08 -17.72 -15.41
C GLY A 62 -7.17 -17.48 -14.36
N ARG A 63 -6.93 -16.58 -13.39
CA ARG A 63 -7.87 -16.25 -12.31
C ARG A 63 -8.46 -14.85 -12.50
N SER A 64 -9.72 -14.69 -12.10
CA SER A 64 -10.37 -13.37 -11.99
C SER A 64 -10.39 -12.84 -10.55
N THR A 65 -9.87 -13.61 -9.59
CA THR A 65 -9.81 -13.26 -8.17
C THR A 65 -8.36 -13.21 -7.71
N VAL A 66 -7.96 -12.06 -7.16
CA VAL A 66 -6.64 -11.81 -6.57
C VAL A 66 -6.49 -12.60 -5.27
N ASN A 67 -5.31 -13.17 -5.03
CA ASN A 67 -4.95 -13.85 -3.79
C ASN A 67 -3.53 -13.48 -3.32
N SER A 68 -3.08 -14.06 -2.20
CA SER A 68 -1.77 -13.76 -1.60
C SER A 68 -0.58 -13.98 -2.56
N SER A 69 -0.67 -14.94 -3.49
CA SER A 69 0.42 -15.22 -4.43
C SER A 69 0.67 -14.07 -5.41
N ASP A 70 -0.36 -13.31 -5.75
CA ASP A 70 -0.25 -12.12 -6.61
C ASP A 70 0.51 -11.00 -5.87
N VAL A 71 0.26 -10.85 -4.56
CA VAL A 71 0.98 -9.89 -3.69
C VAL A 71 2.47 -10.26 -3.56
N TYR A 72 2.78 -11.55 -3.48
CA TYR A 72 4.18 -12.02 -3.47
C TYR A 72 4.88 -11.73 -4.81
N MET A 73 4.17 -11.81 -5.93
CA MET A 73 4.72 -11.45 -7.24
C MET A 73 5.08 -9.97 -7.38
N VAL A 74 4.30 -9.08 -6.75
CA VAL A 74 4.62 -7.63 -6.70
C VAL A 74 5.91 -7.40 -5.93
N THR A 75 6.08 -8.08 -4.79
CA THR A 75 7.20 -7.84 -3.88
C THR A 75 8.46 -8.62 -4.20
N ARG A 76 8.44 -9.48 -5.23
CA ARG A 76 9.50 -10.46 -5.56
C ARG A 76 10.94 -9.91 -5.68
N LYS A 77 11.09 -8.61 -5.96
CA LYS A 77 12.41 -7.94 -6.05
C LYS A 77 12.99 -7.55 -4.69
N ASN A 78 12.20 -7.65 -3.62
CA ASN A 78 12.60 -7.35 -2.26
C ASN A 78 12.29 -8.57 -1.38
N GLU A 79 13.27 -9.47 -1.26
CA GLU A 79 13.15 -10.73 -0.53
C GLU A 79 12.73 -10.53 0.93
N ILE A 80 13.23 -9.47 1.58
CA ILE A 80 12.90 -9.13 2.97
C ILE A 80 11.41 -8.80 3.09
N LEU A 81 10.89 -7.96 2.18
CA LEU A 81 9.48 -7.60 2.15
C LEU A 81 8.60 -8.79 1.82
N THR A 82 8.96 -9.60 0.82
CA THR A 82 8.21 -10.82 0.48
C THR A 82 8.14 -11.77 1.66
N LYS A 83 9.25 -11.97 2.38
CA LYS A 83 9.29 -12.81 3.58
C LYS A 83 8.39 -12.26 4.69
N ALA A 84 8.47 -10.96 4.98
CA ALA A 84 7.63 -10.32 5.99
C ALA A 84 6.13 -10.48 5.70
N LEU A 85 5.73 -10.36 4.42
CA LEU A 85 4.34 -10.57 4.01
C LEU A 85 3.89 -12.04 4.14
N HIS A 86 4.77 -13.00 3.85
CA HIS A 86 4.48 -14.41 4.10
C HIS A 86 4.25 -14.69 5.59
N GLU A 87 5.14 -14.18 6.46
CA GLU A 87 5.01 -14.32 7.91
C GLU A 87 3.69 -13.70 8.42
N TYR A 88 3.33 -12.53 7.88
CA TYR A 88 2.07 -11.87 8.19
C TYR A 88 0.85 -12.71 7.75
N GLU A 89 0.87 -13.30 6.55
CA GLU A 89 -0.19 -14.19 6.07
C GLU A 89 -0.37 -15.41 6.99
N GLN A 90 0.73 -16.02 7.44
CA GLN A 90 0.67 -17.16 8.37
C GLN A 90 0.04 -16.77 9.70
N ARG A 91 0.40 -15.59 10.23
CA ARG A 91 -0.22 -15.06 11.46
C ARG A 91 -1.72 -14.84 11.29
N LEU A 92 -2.17 -14.32 10.15
CA LEU A 92 -3.61 -14.15 9.87
C LEU A 92 -4.38 -15.48 9.82
N LYS A 93 -3.74 -16.54 9.32
CA LYS A 93 -4.34 -17.89 9.28
C LYS A 93 -4.51 -18.49 10.68
N GLN A 94 -3.65 -18.13 11.64
CA GLN A 94 -3.74 -18.59 13.03
C GLN A 94 -4.83 -17.88 13.84
N LEU A 95 -5.30 -16.71 13.39
CA LEU A 95 -6.35 -15.92 14.04
C LEU A 95 -7.77 -16.33 13.61
N ARG A 96 -7.89 -17.25 12.64
CA ARG A 96 -9.16 -17.78 12.12
C ARG A 96 -9.40 -19.19 12.66
#